data_AF-A0AAN6K158-F1
#
_entry.id   AF-A0AAN6K158-F1
#
_cell.length_a   1.000
_cell.length_b   1.000
_cell.length_c   1.000
_cell.angle_alpha   90.00
_cell.angle_beta   90.00
_cell.angle_gamma   90.00
#
_symmetry.space_group_name_H-M   'P 1'
#
loop_
_entity.id
_entity.type
_entity.pdbx_description
1 polymer ?
#
loop_
_entity_poly.entity_id
_entity_poly.type
_entity_poly.pdbx_seq_one_letter_code
_entity_poly.pdbx_strand_id
1 'polypeptide(L)'
;MVRVLVSGTLSSACLGLAGASISASLLGTGALPFLICSCAGFIFGAIGFYRSTMAHSLAMLERYPRLIQLHLDANFPSRGFMRWRREDLRPEMFRGSWRMQSLLMTALLTAQPAIDRIYDERESVLVEAARAELAAAAASEDRLIADG
;
A
#
# COMPACT_ATOMS: atom_id res chain seq x y z
N MET A 1 -0.86 9.48 0.75
CA MET A 1 -1.65 10.57 1.35
C MET A 1 -3.14 10.43 1.03
N VAL A 2 -3.56 10.50 -0.24
CA VAL A 2 -4.97 10.35 -0.65
C VAL A 2 -5.65 9.11 -0.06
N ARG A 3 -4.98 7.95 -0.06
CA ARG A 3 -5.52 6.70 0.49
C ARG A 3 -5.83 6.75 2.00
N VAL A 4 -5.06 7.50 2.80
CA VAL A 4 -5.40 7.76 4.23
C VAL A 4 -6.68 8.56 4.32
N LEU A 5 -6.75 9.66 3.57
CA LEU A 5 -7.87 10.57 3.63
C LEU A 5 -9.16 9.88 3.22
N VAL A 6 -9.13 9.09 2.13
CA VAL A 6 -10.28 8.32 1.68
C VAL A 6 -10.69 7.28 2.72
N SER A 7 -9.75 6.47 3.21
CA SER A 7 -10.07 5.44 4.20
C SER A 7 -10.61 6.03 5.51
N GLY A 8 -9.97 7.08 6.03
CA GLY A 8 -10.38 7.74 7.27
C GLY A 8 -11.72 8.45 7.12
N THR A 9 -11.96 9.16 6.01
CA THR A 9 -13.22 9.87 5.78
C THR A 9 -14.39 8.90 5.59
N LEU A 10 -14.18 7.81 4.85
CA LEU A 10 -15.22 6.80 4.64
C LEU A 10 -15.58 6.10 5.97
N SER A 11 -14.58 5.67 6.74
CA SER A 11 -14.81 5.08 8.06
C SER A 11 -15.49 6.06 9.02
N SER A 12 -15.10 7.34 8.99
CA SER A 12 -15.74 8.43 9.75
C SER A 12 -17.20 8.64 9.37
N ALA A 13 -17.52 8.62 8.07
CA ALA A 13 -18.89 8.78 7.59
C ALA A 13 -19.76 7.59 8.00
N CYS A 14 -19.29 6.36 7.81
CA CYS A 14 -20.03 5.15 8.19
C CYS A 14 -20.31 5.09 9.69
N LEU A 15 -19.29 5.29 10.53
CA LEU A 15 -19.49 5.27 11.99
C LEU A 15 -20.33 6.46 12.47
N GLY A 16 -20.11 7.65 11.90
CA GLY A 16 -20.87 8.85 12.22
C GLY A 16 -22.36 8.64 11.96
N LEU A 17 -22.72 8.20 10.76
CA LEU A 17 -24.11 7.92 10.39
C LEU A 17 -24.73 6.84 11.28
N ALA A 18 -24.01 5.74 11.56
CA ALA A 18 -24.49 4.70 12.45
C ALA A 18 -24.75 5.23 13.88
N GLY A 19 -23.83 6.01 14.45
CA GLY A 19 -23.98 6.61 15.77
C GLY A 19 -25.13 7.64 15.84
N ALA A 20 -25.28 8.44 14.78
CA ALA A 20 -26.38 9.38 14.64
C ALA A 20 -27.74 8.67 14.60
N SER A 21 -27.86 7.61 13.79
CA SER A 21 -29.11 6.86 13.65
C SER A 21 -29.54 6.21 14.97
N ILE A 22 -28.62 5.55 15.68
CA ILE A 22 -28.92 4.89 16.95
C ILE A 22 -29.34 5.91 18.02
N SER A 23 -28.62 7.02 18.12
CA SER A 23 -28.91 8.03 19.15
C SER A 23 -30.15 8.86 18.85
N ALA A 24 -30.44 9.14 17.57
CA ALA A 24 -31.69 9.79 17.18
C ALA A 24 -32.90 8.96 17.62
N SER A 25 -32.84 7.63 17.51
CA SER A 25 -33.92 6.73 17.95
C SER A 25 -34.08 6.63 19.47
N LEU A 26 -33.00 6.80 20.25
CA LEU A 26 -33.03 6.58 21.70
C LEU A 26 -33.14 7.88 22.52
N LEU A 27 -32.43 8.94 22.11
CA LEU A 27 -32.25 10.18 22.87
C LEU A 27 -32.87 11.40 22.19
N GLY A 28 -33.38 11.26 20.95
CA GLY A 28 -33.91 12.37 20.17
C GLY A 28 -32.86 13.38 19.68
N THR A 29 -31.56 13.09 19.88
CA THR A 29 -30.44 13.92 19.44
C THR A 29 -29.40 13.06 18.71
N GLY A 30 -29.00 13.50 17.51
CA GLY A 30 -28.05 12.77 16.66
C GLY A 30 -26.70 13.46 16.46
N ALA A 31 -26.60 14.76 16.76
CA ALA A 31 -25.44 15.58 16.37
C ALA A 31 -24.17 15.28 17.18
N LEU A 32 -24.27 15.21 18.51
CA LEU A 32 -23.13 14.87 19.38
C LEU A 32 -22.65 13.43 19.14
N PRO A 33 -23.54 12.41 19.07
CA PRO A 33 -23.13 11.05 18.78
C PRO A 33 -22.54 10.88 17.37
N PHE A 34 -23.08 11.58 16.36
CA PHE A 34 -22.47 11.65 15.03
C PHE A 34 -21.01 12.08 15.12
N LEU A 35 -20.73 13.20 15.79
CA LEU A 35 -19.39 13.78 15.88
C LEU A 35 -18.41 12.84 16.59
N ILE A 36 -18.80 12.28 17.73
CA ILE A 36 -17.97 11.35 18.50
C ILE A 36 -17.67 10.09 17.68
N CYS A 37 -18.69 9.48 17.07
CA CYS A 37 -18.53 8.28 16.27
C CYS A 37 -17.72 8.55 14.99
N SER A 38 -17.88 9.71 14.35
CA SER A 38 -17.06 10.12 13.20
C SER A 38 -15.59 10.24 13.56
N CYS A 39 -15.25 10.92 14.67
CA CYS A 39 -13.86 10.99 15.13
C CYS A 39 -13.27 9.60 15.39
N ALA A 40 -14.01 8.71 16.05
CA ALA A 40 -13.60 7.33 16.26
C ALA A 40 -13.39 6.59 14.93
N GLY A 41 -14.33 6.73 13.98
CA GLY A 41 -14.24 6.14 12.64
C GLY A 41 -13.01 6.60 11.87
N PHE A 42 -12.67 7.89 11.95
CA PHE A 42 -11.46 8.41 11.33
C PHE A 42 -10.19 7.78 11.94
N ILE A 43 -10.12 7.69 13.27
CA ILE A 43 -9.00 7.07 13.98
C ILE A 43 -8.84 5.60 13.58
N PHE A 44 -9.93 4.83 13.55
CA PHE A 44 -9.89 3.44 13.11
C PHE A 44 -9.43 3.30 11.65
N GLY A 45 -9.91 4.16 10.76
CA GLY A 45 -9.46 4.21 9.37
C GLY A 45 -7.96 4.52 9.24
N ALA A 46 -7.45 5.47 10.02
CA ALA A 46 -6.03 5.80 10.07
C ALA A 46 -5.18 4.62 10.59
N ILE A 47 -5.63 3.93 11.64
CA ILE A 47 -4.97 2.73 12.17
C ILE A 47 -4.96 1.60 11.14
N GLY A 48 -6.08 1.36 10.44
CA GLY A 48 -6.17 0.37 9.37
C GLY A 48 -5.21 0.68 8.21
N PHE A 49 -5.15 1.94 7.79
CA PHE A 49 -4.18 2.39 6.80
C PHE A 49 -2.74 2.17 7.28
N TYR A 50 -2.43 2.50 8.53
CA TYR A 50 -1.10 2.33 9.10
C TYR A 50 -0.68 0.86 9.05
N ARG A 51 -1.52 -0.05 9.53
CA ARG A 51 -1.22 -1.50 9.57
C ARG A 51 -1.00 -2.08 8.19
N SER A 52 -1.87 -1.76 7.23
CA SER A 52 -1.75 -2.23 5.84
C SER A 52 -0.49 -1.68 5.15
N THR A 53 -0.20 -0.39 5.33
CA THR A 53 0.98 0.24 4.74
C THR A 53 2.27 -0.26 5.39
N MET A 54 2.26 -0.55 6.69
CA MET A 54 3.37 -1.18 7.39
C MET A 54 3.67 -2.57 6.81
N ALA A 55 2.65 -3.42 6.69
CA ALA A 55 2.80 -4.74 6.10
C ALA A 55 3.39 -4.67 4.68
N HIS A 56 2.89 -3.74 3.85
CA HIS A 56 3.44 -3.49 2.53
C HIS A 56 4.91 -3.02 2.59
N SER A 57 5.26 -2.14 3.53
CA SER A 57 6.62 -1.60 3.65
C SER A 57 7.64 -2.65 4.04
N LEU A 58 7.25 -3.60 4.89
CA LEU A 58 8.08 -4.74 5.27
C LEU A 58 8.26 -5.70 4.08
N ALA A 59 7.19 -6.00 3.35
CA ALA A 59 7.26 -6.85 2.16
C ALA A 59 8.17 -6.24 1.07
N MET A 60 8.10 -4.91 0.86
CA MET A 60 8.96 -4.23 -0.10
C MET A 60 10.42 -4.13 0.37
N LEU A 61 10.66 -4.05 1.69
CA LEU A 61 12.00 -4.14 2.24
C LEU A 61 12.62 -5.51 1.96
N GLU A 62 11.87 -6.60 2.11
CA GLU A 62 12.35 -7.94 1.78
C GLU A 62 12.62 -8.10 0.27
N ARG A 63 11.72 -7.59 -0.57
CA ARG A 63 11.79 -7.75 -2.03
C ARG A 63 12.83 -6.86 -2.69
N TYR A 64 12.95 -5.61 -2.26
CA TYR A 64 13.82 -4.59 -2.85
C TYR A 64 14.63 -3.84 -1.78
N PRO A 65 15.47 -4.53 -1.00
CA PRO A 65 16.15 -3.94 0.17
C PRO A 65 17.02 -2.75 -0.20
N ARG A 66 17.72 -2.81 -1.35
CA ARG A 66 18.60 -1.72 -1.80
C ARG A 66 17.83 -0.48 -2.23
N LEU A 67 16.68 -0.66 -2.89
CA LEU A 67 15.82 0.46 -3.28
C LEU A 67 15.27 1.16 -2.04
N ILE A 68 14.76 0.40 -1.08
CA ILE A 68 14.26 0.95 0.18
C ILE A 68 15.39 1.61 0.99
N GLN A 69 16.60 1.05 1.00
CA GLN A 69 17.78 1.66 1.63
C GLN A 69 18.12 3.02 1.01
N LEU A 70 18.05 3.17 -0.32
CA LEU A 70 18.23 4.45 -1.02
C LEU A 70 17.23 5.49 -0.53
N HIS A 71 15.95 5.13 -0.46
CA HIS A 71 14.93 6.03 0.05
C HIS A 71 15.06 6.31 1.55
N LEU A 72 15.48 5.35 2.36
CA LEU A 72 15.76 5.57 3.78
C LEU A 72 16.87 6.60 3.98
N ASP A 73 17.98 6.47 3.24
CA ASP A 73 19.10 7.38 3.34
C ASP A 73 18.77 8.77 2.78
N ALA A 74 18.07 8.84 1.64
CA ALA A 74 17.65 10.10 1.03
C ALA A 74 16.69 10.91 1.93
N ASN A 75 15.74 10.25 2.59
CA ASN A 75 14.82 10.92 3.51
C ASN A 75 15.46 11.24 4.87
N PHE A 76 16.44 10.46 5.31
CA PHE A 76 17.03 10.55 6.65
C PHE A 76 18.57 10.47 6.61
N PRO A 77 19.26 11.42 5.97
CA PRO A 77 20.70 11.33 5.71
C PRO A 77 21.55 11.30 6.98
N SER A 78 21.08 11.93 8.07
CA SER A 78 21.75 11.92 9.37
C SER A 78 21.87 10.52 10.01
N ARG A 79 21.14 9.53 9.52
CA ARG A 79 21.17 8.15 10.04
C ARG A 79 22.20 7.27 9.34
N GLY A 80 22.68 7.66 8.17
CA GLY A 80 23.70 6.92 7.41
C GLY A 80 23.26 5.50 7.04
N PHE A 81 22.03 5.33 6.56
CA PHE A 81 21.48 4.04 6.17
C PHE A 81 22.29 3.37 5.05
N MET A 82 23.03 4.12 4.24
CA MET A 82 23.96 3.56 3.24
C MET A 82 25.08 2.72 3.82
N ARG A 83 25.45 2.93 5.10
CA ARG A 83 26.48 2.15 5.78
C ARG A 83 25.97 0.79 6.27
N TRP A 84 24.66 0.60 6.28
CA TRP A 84 24.04 -0.63 6.74
C TRP A 84 24.25 -1.74 5.72
N ARG A 85 24.52 -2.94 6.22
CA ARG A 85 24.65 -4.13 5.39
C ARG A 85 23.28 -4.70 5.09
N ARG A 86 23.22 -5.60 4.11
CA ARG A 86 21.97 -6.30 3.75
C ARG A 86 21.38 -7.07 4.94
N GLU A 87 22.24 -7.57 5.82
CA GLU A 87 21.87 -8.26 7.06
C GLU A 87 21.22 -7.36 8.11
N ASP A 88 21.40 -6.04 8.03
CA ASP A 88 20.78 -5.05 8.92
C ASP A 88 19.42 -4.57 8.37
N LEU A 89 19.16 -4.77 7.07
CA LEU A 89 17.96 -4.36 6.37
C LEU A 89 16.87 -5.44 6.42
N ARG A 90 16.65 -6.02 7.59
CA ARG A 90 15.62 -7.05 7.77
C ARG A 90 14.35 -6.48 8.42
N PRO A 91 13.17 -7.04 8.13
CA PRO A 91 11.90 -6.65 8.74
C PRO A 91 11.96 -6.56 10.27
N GLU A 92 12.68 -7.47 10.92
CA GLU A 92 12.76 -7.57 12.38
C GLU A 92 13.34 -6.29 13.01
N MET A 93 14.34 -5.70 12.35
CA MET A 93 14.97 -4.45 12.79
C MET A 93 14.01 -3.27 12.79
N PHE A 94 13.03 -3.29 11.88
CA PHE A 94 12.05 -2.22 11.77
C PHE A 94 10.81 -2.47 12.63
N ARG A 95 10.45 -3.73 12.92
CA ARG A 95 9.28 -4.06 13.75
C ARG A 95 9.43 -3.65 15.21
N GLY A 96 10.65 -3.66 15.77
CA GLY A 96 10.89 -3.45 17.20
C GLY A 96 10.64 -2.03 17.73
N SER A 97 10.52 -1.01 16.87
CA SER A 97 10.33 0.38 17.31
C SER A 97 9.40 1.15 16.40
N TRP A 98 8.40 1.82 16.98
CA TRP A 98 7.48 2.70 16.25
C TRP A 98 8.24 3.76 15.42
N ARG A 99 9.38 4.24 15.93
CA ARG A 99 10.23 5.19 15.20
C ARG A 99 10.76 4.59 13.91
N MET A 100 11.31 3.38 13.98
CA MET A 100 11.83 2.68 12.80
C MET A 100 10.72 2.33 11.81
N GLN A 101 9.57 1.91 12.32
CA GLN A 101 8.35 1.71 11.55
C GLN A 101 7.96 2.98 10.75
N SER A 102 7.94 4.15 11.38
CA SER A 102 7.63 5.41 10.70
C SER A 102 8.66 5.79 9.61
N LEU A 103 9.96 5.55 9.86
CA LEU A 103 11.01 5.77 8.86
C LEU A 103 10.81 4.85 7.65
N LEU A 104 10.53 3.57 7.90
CA LEU A 104 10.30 2.58 6.85
C LEU A 104 9.07 2.91 6.00
N MET A 105 7.96 3.30 6.65
CA MET A 105 6.76 3.74 5.93
C MET A 105 7.06 4.96 5.06
N THR A 106 7.83 5.93 5.56
CA THR A 106 8.19 7.12 4.80
C THR A 106 9.03 6.74 3.58
N ALA A 107 10.05 5.89 3.77
CA ALA A 107 10.86 5.39 2.67
C ALA A 107 10.00 4.68 1.61
N LEU A 108 9.09 3.79 2.02
CA LEU A 108 8.13 3.14 1.11
C LEU A 108 7.31 4.17 0.33
N LEU A 109 6.70 5.14 1.01
CA LEU A 109 5.82 6.12 0.38
C LEU A 109 6.56 6.96 -0.67
N THR A 110 7.83 7.29 -0.43
CA THR A 110 8.67 7.98 -1.42
C THR A 110 9.20 7.05 -2.51
N ALA A 111 9.31 5.75 -2.24
CA ALA A 111 9.75 4.75 -3.19
C ALA A 111 8.64 4.28 -4.13
N GLN A 112 7.36 4.57 -3.83
CA GLN A 112 6.23 4.06 -4.62
C GLN A 112 6.35 4.33 -6.11
N PRO A 113 6.68 5.54 -6.59
CA PRO A 113 6.81 5.77 -8.03
C PRO A 113 7.88 4.90 -8.70
N ALA A 114 8.96 4.55 -7.98
CA ALA A 114 9.98 3.66 -8.50
C ALA A 114 9.53 2.20 -8.48
N ILE A 115 8.79 1.80 -7.45
CA ILE A 115 8.20 0.46 -7.32
C ILE A 115 7.15 0.22 -8.41
N ASP A 116 6.27 1.21 -8.66
CA ASP A 116 5.23 1.14 -9.69
C ASP A 116 5.86 0.96 -11.07
N ARG A 117 6.91 1.73 -11.41
CA ARG A 117 7.64 1.54 -12.68
C ARG A 117 8.23 0.14 -12.85
N ILE A 118 8.76 -0.45 -11.77
CA ILE A 118 9.29 -1.82 -11.81
C ILE A 118 8.15 -2.82 -12.08
N TYR A 119 6.95 -2.57 -11.57
CA TYR A 119 5.78 -3.41 -11.85
C TYR A 119 5.31 -3.24 -13.29
N ASP A 120 5.16 -2.00 -13.77
CA ASP A 120 4.74 -1.71 -15.13
C ASP A 120 5.69 -2.34 -16.16
N GLU A 121 7.00 -2.23 -15.95
CA GLU A 121 8.01 -2.84 -16.83
C GLU A 121 7.87 -4.37 -16.85
N ARG A 122 7.70 -5.00 -15.68
CA ARG A 122 7.50 -6.46 -15.60
C ARG A 122 6.19 -6.91 -16.23
N GLU A 123 5.12 -6.16 -16.04
CA GLU A 123 3.83 -6.45 -16.65
C GLU A 123 3.94 -6.40 -18.17
N SER A 124 4.61 -5.38 -18.72
CA SER A 124 4.80 -5.25 -20.17
C SER A 124 5.49 -6.46 -20.79
N VAL A 125 6.53 -7.00 -20.14
CA VAL A 125 7.25 -8.19 -20.61
C VAL A 125 6.33 -9.42 -20.61
N LEU A 126 5.49 -9.58 -19.58
CA LEU A 126 4.55 -10.70 -19.49
C LEU A 126 3.44 -10.60 -20.52
N VAL A 127 2.92 -9.40 -20.77
CA VAL A 127 1.87 -9.15 -21.77
C VAL A 127 2.40 -9.43 -23.18
N GLU A 128 3.61 -8.99 -23.51
CA GLU A 128 4.21 -9.24 -24.82
C GLU A 128 4.51 -10.74 -25.03
N ALA A 129 4.98 -11.44 -24.00
CA ALA A 129 5.17 -12.89 -24.06
C ALA A 129 3.84 -13.63 -24.32
N ALA A 130 2.79 -13.31 -23.57
CA ALA A 130 1.46 -13.89 -23.77
C ALA A 130 0.88 -13.56 -25.15
N ARG A 131 1.11 -12.34 -25.66
CA ARG A 131 0.69 -11.93 -26.99
C ARG A 131 1.40 -12.74 -28.08
N ALA A 132 2.69 -12.99 -27.93
CA ALA A 132 3.45 -13.81 -28.86
C ALA A 132 2.97 -15.27 -28.86
N GLU A 133 2.66 -15.83 -27.69
CA GLU A 133 2.08 -17.18 -27.56
C GLU A 133 0.72 -17.29 -28.26
N LEU A 134 -0.18 -16.32 -28.03
CA LEU A 134 -1.49 -16.28 -28.70
C LEU A 134 -1.37 -16.14 -30.22
N ALA A 135 -0.44 -15.31 -30.70
CA ALA A 135 -0.18 -15.15 -32.13
C ALA A 135 0.37 -16.44 -32.75
N ALA A 136 1.26 -17.16 -32.05
CA ALA A 136 1.78 -18.45 -32.49
C ALA A 136 0.68 -19.53 -32.54
N ALA A 137 -0.22 -19.56 -31.55
CA ALA A 137 -1.36 -20.46 -31.53
C ALA A 137 -2.32 -20.20 -32.72
N ALA A 138 -2.69 -18.93 -32.96
CA ALA A 138 -3.54 -18.55 -34.09
C ALA A 138 -2.90 -18.91 -35.44
N ALA A 139 -1.59 -18.66 -35.60
CA ALA A 139 -0.87 -19.03 -36.82
C ALA A 139 -0.77 -20.56 -37.04
N SER A 140 -0.80 -21.35 -35.97
CA SER A 140 -0.84 -22.82 -36.06
C SER A 140 -2.22 -23.34 -36.46
N GLU A 141 -3.28 -22.69 -35.99
CA GLU A 141 -4.67 -23.01 -36.32
C GLU A 141 -4.99 -22.67 -37.79
N ASP A 142 -4.56 -21.51 -38.29
CA ASP A 142 -4.71 -21.13 -39.69
C ASP A 142 -4.01 -22.08 -40.66
N ARG A 143 -2.85 -22.64 -40.27
CA ARG A 143 -2.14 -23.66 -41.09
C ARG A 143 -2.90 -24.98 -41.15
N LEU A 144 -3.52 -25.40 -40.05
CA LEU A 144 -4.32 -26.63 -40.01
C LEU A 144 -5.59 -26.53 -40.87
N ILE A 145 -6.16 -25.32 -41.01
CA ILE A 145 -7.32 -25.06 -41.87
C ILE A 145 -6.90 -24.99 -43.35
N ALA A 146 -5.71 -24.47 -43.66
CA ALA A 146 -5.22 -24.34 -45.03
C ALA A 146 -4.77 -25.67 -45.67
N ASP A 147 -4.34 -26.65 -44.86
CA ASP A 147 -3.84 -27.95 -45.32
C ASP A 147 -4.92 -29.07 -45.30
N GLY A 148 -6.16 -28.78 -44.92
CA GLY A 148 -7.29 -29.72 -44.86
C GLY A 148 -8.34 -29.50 -45.94
#